data_AF-A0AAU8UBU3-F1
#
_entry.id   AF-A0AAU8UBU3-F1
#
_cell.length_a   1.000
_cell.length_b   1.000
_cell.length_c   1.000
_cell.angle_alpha   90.00
_cell.angle_beta   90.00
_cell.angle_gamma   90.00
#
_symmetry.space_group_name_H-M   'P 1'
#
loop_
_entity.id
_entity.type
_entity.pdbx_description
1 polymer ?
#
loop_
_entity_poly.entity_id
_entity_poly.type
_entity_poly.pdbx_seq_one_letter_code
_entity_poly.pdbx_strand_id
1 'polypeptide(L)'
;MIPTFVRHTVHWALWCITIAAALCITLLVTVAVARYETDEGTCPDLSADVLHAKVRAFLAERRVPLTDAYFDGLPTYHADSVGWWKSLAWWGFRLNSREGTLIATMDCNGRIAYATVEPSIPTRRR
;
A
#
# COMPACT_ATOMS: atom_id res chain seq x y z
N MET A 1 57.70 8.18 16.81
CA MET A 1 56.79 9.34 16.98
C MET A 1 55.91 9.42 15.75
N ILE A 2 54.60 9.18 15.88
CA ILE A 2 53.67 9.34 14.74
C ILE A 2 53.59 10.85 14.45
N PRO A 3 53.86 11.30 13.21
CA PRO A 3 53.85 12.71 12.90
C PRO A 3 52.47 13.28 13.20
N THR A 4 52.42 14.42 13.90
CA THR A 4 51.19 15.13 14.27
C THR A 4 50.28 15.38 13.07
N PHE A 5 50.89 15.56 11.89
CA PHE A 5 50.22 15.70 10.61
C PHE A 5 49.40 14.47 10.22
N VAL A 6 49.94 13.25 10.37
CA VAL A 6 49.25 11.98 10.06
C VAL A 6 48.05 11.78 11.00
N ARG A 7 48.18 12.21 12.26
CA ARG A 7 47.07 12.13 13.22
C ARG A 7 45.95 13.12 12.86
N HIS A 8 46.30 14.30 12.36
CA HIS A 8 45.33 15.30 11.92
C HIS A 8 44.58 14.86 10.67
N THR A 9 45.27 14.34 9.66
CA THR A 9 44.63 13.86 8.43
C THR A 9 43.67 12.70 8.67
N VAL A 10 44.05 11.75 9.54
CA VAL A 10 43.16 10.64 9.93
C VAL A 10 41.93 11.14 10.68
N HIS A 11 42.07 12.13 11.57
CA HIS A 11 40.92 12.72 12.25
C HIS A 11 39.98 13.43 11.29
N TRP A 12 40.52 14.22 10.35
CA TRP A 12 39.71 14.89 9.34
C TRP A 12 38.99 13.89 8.43
N ALA A 13 39.65 12.82 8.01
CA ALA A 13 39.02 11.76 7.24
C ALA A 13 37.86 11.09 8.00
N LEU A 14 38.07 10.76 9.28
CA LEU A 14 37.02 10.19 10.15
C LEU A 14 35.84 11.13 10.37
N TRP A 15 36.10 12.43 10.50
CA TRP A 15 35.06 13.47 10.60
C TRP A 15 34.25 13.59 9.31
N CYS A 16 34.92 13.60 8.15
CA CYS A 16 34.22 13.62 6.86
C CYS A 16 33.33 12.38 6.68
N ILE A 17 33.82 11.19 7.08
CA ILE A 17 33.05 9.95 6.98
C ILE A 17 31.83 9.99 7.91
N THR A 18 31.99 10.44 9.15
CA THR A 18 30.87 10.53 10.11
C THR A 18 29.82 11.56 9.67
N ILE A 19 30.24 12.72 9.16
CA ILE A 19 29.31 13.71 8.59
C ILE A 19 28.58 13.14 7.38
N ALA A 20 29.29 12.49 6.45
CA ALA A 20 28.68 11.88 5.27
C ALA A 20 27.67 10.78 5.65
N ALA A 21 28.02 9.92 6.60
CA ALA A 21 27.12 8.89 7.11
C ALA A 21 25.88 9.50 7.79
N ALA A 22 26.06 10.54 8.61
CA ALA A 22 24.96 11.24 9.25
C ALA A 22 24.01 11.87 8.22
N LEU A 23 24.54 12.54 7.20
CA LEU A 23 23.74 13.12 6.11
C LEU A 23 22.98 12.05 5.32
N CYS A 24 23.62 10.91 5.01
CA CYS A 24 22.95 9.79 4.35
C CYS A 24 21.81 9.23 5.21
N ILE A 25 22.03 9.07 6.52
CA ILE A 25 20.98 8.61 7.45
C ILE A 25 19.84 9.64 7.51
N THR A 26 20.14 10.93 7.63
CA THR A 26 19.12 11.98 7.62
C THR A 26 18.35 12.00 6.30
N LEU A 27 19.01 11.80 5.15
CA LEU A 27 18.35 11.66 3.85
C LEU A 27 17.45 10.43 3.79
N LEU A 28 17.91 9.28 4.30
CA LEU A 28 17.08 8.07 4.35
C LEU A 28 15.88 8.24 5.27
N VAL A 29 16.05 8.87 6.43
CA VAL A 29 14.96 9.16 7.37
C VAL A 29 13.99 10.16 6.75
N THR A 30 14.45 11.23 6.10
CA THR A 30 13.57 12.20 5.44
C THR A 30 12.84 11.59 4.25
N VAL A 31 13.47 10.72 3.46
CA VAL A 31 12.78 9.97 2.39
C VAL A 31 11.78 8.97 2.99
N ALA A 32 12.15 8.27 4.05
CA ALA A 32 11.25 7.35 4.75
C ALA A 32 10.05 8.09 5.32
N VAL A 33 10.26 9.22 6.00
CA VAL A 33 9.21 10.09 6.56
C VAL A 33 8.41 10.76 5.46
N ALA A 34 8.99 11.27 4.37
CA ALA A 34 8.20 11.86 3.28
C ALA A 34 7.33 10.81 2.55
N ARG A 35 7.83 9.57 2.44
CA ARG A 35 7.03 8.43 1.98
C ARG A 35 5.98 8.04 3.03
N TYR A 36 6.30 8.08 4.32
CA TYR A 36 5.39 7.73 5.41
C TYR A 36 4.35 8.80 5.71
N GLU A 37 4.62 10.09 5.61
CA GLU A 37 3.64 11.18 5.73
C GLU A 37 2.63 11.15 4.57
N THR A 38 2.99 10.56 3.43
CA THR A 38 1.99 10.24 2.38
C THR A 38 1.09 9.06 2.78
N ASP A 39 1.51 8.25 3.76
CA ASP A 39 0.86 7.02 4.21
C ASP A 39 0.34 7.10 5.67
N GLU A 40 0.49 8.24 6.35
CA GLU A 40 0.04 8.45 7.74
C GLU A 40 -1.32 9.15 7.75
N GLY A 41 -2.38 8.35 7.74
CA GLY A 41 -3.56 8.66 8.56
C GLY A 41 -4.75 9.35 7.91
N THR A 42 -4.85 9.42 6.58
CA THR A 42 -6.13 9.66 5.91
C THR A 42 -6.13 8.92 4.59
N CYS A 43 -6.77 7.74 4.54
CA CYS A 43 -7.12 7.12 3.28
C CYS A 43 -7.75 8.23 2.42
N PRO A 44 -7.22 8.51 1.20
CA PRO A 44 -7.69 9.66 0.45
C PRO A 44 -9.20 9.51 0.29
N ASP A 45 -9.95 10.54 0.67
CA ASP A 45 -11.41 10.57 0.65
C ASP A 45 -11.85 10.65 -0.82
N LEU A 46 -11.62 9.54 -1.52
CA LEU A 46 -11.86 9.36 -2.93
C LEU A 46 -13.33 9.00 -3.06
N SER A 47 -14.01 9.68 -3.98
CA SER A 47 -15.36 9.30 -4.36
C SER A 47 -15.40 7.83 -4.80
N ALA A 48 -16.54 7.18 -4.53
CA ALA A 48 -16.79 5.81 -4.95
C ALA A 48 -16.54 5.60 -6.45
N ASP A 49 -16.84 6.61 -7.28
CA ASP A 49 -16.62 6.55 -8.73
C ASP A 49 -15.14 6.44 -9.10
N VAL A 50 -14.26 7.19 -8.42
CA VAL A 50 -12.82 7.15 -8.66
C VAL A 50 -12.24 5.80 -8.19
N LEU A 51 -12.72 5.29 -7.07
CA LEU A 51 -12.33 3.97 -6.54
C LEU A 51 -12.77 2.85 -7.50
N HIS A 52 -14.01 2.87 -7.98
CA HIS A 52 -14.53 1.93 -8.96
C HIS A 52 -13.74 1.96 -10.28
N ALA A 53 -13.39 3.15 -10.77
CA ALA A 53 -12.59 3.31 -11.98
C ALA A 53 -11.19 2.68 -11.83
N LYS A 54 -10.52 2.90 -10.69
CA LYS A 54 -9.20 2.29 -10.41
C LYS A 54 -9.27 0.76 -10.34
N VAL A 55 -10.25 0.21 -9.63
CA VAL A 55 -10.44 -1.25 -9.53
C VAL A 55 -10.75 -1.84 -10.89
N ARG A 56 -11.60 -1.18 -11.69
CA ARG A 56 -11.92 -1.62 -13.06
C ARG A 56 -10.68 -1.62 -13.96
N ALA A 57 -9.87 -0.56 -13.91
CA ALA A 57 -8.63 -0.48 -14.68
C ALA A 57 -7.66 -1.60 -14.29
N PHE A 58 -7.49 -1.85 -12.99
CA PHE A 58 -6.62 -2.92 -12.49
C PHE A 58 -7.07 -4.32 -12.93
N LEU A 59 -8.37 -4.61 -12.83
CA LEU A 59 -8.90 -5.91 -13.24
C LEU A 59 -8.81 -6.10 -14.78
N ALA A 60 -9.00 -5.03 -15.55
CA ALA A 60 -8.80 -5.05 -17.01
C ALA A 60 -7.32 -5.33 -17.37
N GLU A 61 -6.36 -4.71 -16.67
CA GLU A 61 -4.94 -4.95 -16.88
C GLU A 61 -4.52 -6.39 -16.52
N ARG A 62 -5.15 -6.97 -15.50
CA ARG A 62 -4.99 -8.39 -15.13
C ARG A 62 -5.71 -9.36 -16.05
N ARG A 63 -6.39 -8.88 -17.10
CA ARG A 63 -7.22 -9.67 -18.03
C ARG A 63 -8.25 -10.53 -17.31
N VAL A 64 -8.75 -10.06 -16.17
CA VAL A 64 -9.87 -10.73 -15.49
C VAL A 64 -11.10 -10.51 -16.38
N PRO A 65 -11.78 -11.57 -16.84
CA PRO A 65 -12.99 -11.43 -17.65
C PRO A 65 -14.09 -10.75 -16.82
N LEU A 66 -14.27 -9.45 -17.04
CA LEU A 66 -15.33 -8.66 -16.42
C LEU A 66 -16.60 -8.63 -17.28
N THR A 67 -16.80 -9.63 -18.13
CA THR A 67 -17.98 -9.71 -19.01
C THR A 67 -19.24 -9.68 -18.15
N ASP A 68 -20.01 -8.59 -18.28
CA ASP A 68 -21.19 -8.27 -17.45
C ASP A 68 -20.93 -8.10 -15.94
N ALA A 69 -19.70 -7.75 -15.53
CA ALA A 69 -19.39 -7.50 -14.13
C ALA A 69 -19.90 -6.13 -13.66
N TYR A 70 -20.70 -6.10 -12.60
CA TYR A 70 -21.18 -4.88 -11.96
C TYR A 70 -20.73 -4.82 -10.50
N PHE A 71 -20.48 -3.60 -10.03
CA PHE A 71 -20.20 -3.35 -8.61
C PHE A 71 -21.51 -3.48 -7.82
N ASP A 72 -21.49 -4.32 -6.80
CA ASP A 72 -22.62 -4.56 -5.90
C ASP A 72 -22.59 -3.53 -4.77
N GLY A 73 -23.04 -2.32 -5.10
CA GLY A 73 -23.16 -1.20 -4.16
C GLY A 73 -21.94 -0.28 -4.08
N LEU A 74 -21.87 0.44 -2.97
CA LEU A 74 -20.79 1.37 -2.64
C LEU A 74 -19.60 0.62 -2.00
N PRO A 75 -18.38 1.12 -2.17
CA PRO A 75 -17.22 0.55 -1.51
C PRO A 75 -17.32 0.70 0.00
N THR A 76 -17.02 -0.39 0.72
CA THR A 76 -17.07 -0.42 2.17
C THR A 76 -15.70 -0.10 2.75
N TYR A 77 -15.61 0.93 3.57
CA TYR A 77 -14.38 1.25 4.29
C TYR A 77 -14.21 0.35 5.52
N HIS A 78 -13.05 -0.28 5.63
CA HIS A 78 -12.65 -1.07 6.78
C HIS A 78 -11.39 -0.45 7.39
N ALA A 79 -11.58 0.22 8.54
CA ALA A 79 -10.48 0.66 9.37
C ALA A 79 -9.95 -0.53 10.17
N ASP A 80 -8.95 -1.25 9.66
CA ASP A 80 -8.25 -2.25 10.46
C ASP A 80 -7.15 -1.56 11.28
N SER A 81 -7.40 -1.42 12.58
CA SER A 81 -6.39 -0.99 13.54
C SER A 81 -5.67 -2.22 14.11
N VAL A 82 -4.69 -2.77 13.36
CA VAL A 82 -3.78 -3.78 13.90
C VAL A 82 -2.73 -3.10 14.80
N GLY A 83 -3.18 -2.68 15.99
CA GLY A 83 -2.32 -2.11 17.04
C GLY A 83 -2.00 -0.62 16.91
N TRP A 84 -1.47 -0.09 18.01
CA TRP A 84 -1.12 1.31 18.29
C TRP A 84 -0.16 2.01 17.31
N TRP A 85 0.38 1.30 16.31
CA TRP A 85 1.42 1.83 15.41
C TRP A 85 1.10 1.70 13.92
N LYS A 86 0.03 0.99 13.52
CA LYS A 86 -0.27 0.76 12.11
C LYS A 86 -1.77 0.73 11.84
N SER A 87 -2.28 1.81 11.24
CA SER A 87 -3.63 1.83 10.67
C SER A 87 -3.57 1.19 9.29
N LEU A 88 -4.02 -0.05 9.17
CA LEU A 88 -4.16 -0.77 7.90
C LEU A 88 -5.60 -0.58 7.41
N ALA A 89 -5.99 0.64 7.10
CA ALA A 89 -7.30 0.84 6.51
C ALA A 89 -7.34 0.34 5.07
N TRP A 90 -8.46 -0.28 4.68
CA TRP A 90 -8.68 -0.82 3.34
C TRP A 90 -10.13 -0.63 2.90
N TRP A 91 -10.33 -0.51 1.59
CA TRP A 91 -11.62 -0.45 0.94
C TRP A 91 -11.97 -1.82 0.38
N GLY A 92 -13.15 -2.33 0.71
CA GLY A 92 -13.73 -3.54 0.16
C GLY A 92 -14.70 -3.24 -0.97
N PHE A 93 -14.57 -3.98 -2.07
CA PHE A 93 -15.43 -3.91 -3.24
C PHE A 93 -15.98 -5.29 -3.53
N ARG A 94 -17.28 -5.37 -3.78
CA ARG A 94 -17.93 -6.59 -4.27
C ARG A 94 -18.29 -6.38 -5.73
N LEU A 95 -17.82 -7.28 -6.60
CA LEU A 95 -18.20 -7.32 -8.00
C LEU A 95 -18.95 -8.62 -8.25
N ASN A 96 -20.13 -8.54 -8.84
CA ASN A 96 -20.85 -9.70 -9.30
C ASN A 96 -20.67 -9.83 -10.82
N SER A 97 -20.30 -11.01 -11.26
CA SER A 97 -20.21 -11.38 -12.68
C SER A 97 -20.99 -12.67 -12.94
N ARG A 98 -21.22 -13.02 -14.22
CA ARG A 98 -21.80 -14.32 -14.57
C ARG A 98 -20.97 -15.52 -14.10
N GLU A 99 -19.67 -15.33 -13.93
CA GLU A 99 -18.72 -16.38 -13.58
C GLU A 99 -18.59 -16.58 -12.06
N GLY A 100 -19.11 -15.63 -11.28
CA GLY A 100 -19.07 -15.67 -9.83
C GLY A 100 -18.91 -14.27 -9.22
N THR A 101 -18.94 -14.24 -7.88
CA THR A 101 -18.68 -13.03 -7.11
C THR A 101 -17.18 -12.85 -6.92
N LEU A 102 -16.66 -11.70 -7.31
CA LEU A 102 -15.30 -11.26 -7.02
C LEU A 102 -15.33 -10.30 -5.84
N ILE A 103 -14.36 -10.43 -4.94
CA ILE A 103 -14.11 -9.43 -3.90
C ILE A 103 -12.77 -8.79 -4.23
N ALA A 104 -12.77 -7.48 -4.45
CA ALA A 104 -11.54 -6.71 -4.55
C ALA A 104 -11.32 -5.90 -3.28
N THR A 105 -10.07 -5.78 -2.85
CA THR A 105 -9.68 -4.93 -1.74
C THR A 105 -8.62 -3.94 -2.21
N MET A 106 -8.69 -2.70 -1.72
CA MET A 106 -7.71 -1.66 -2.01
C MET A 106 -7.20 -1.09 -0.70
N ASP A 107 -5.89 -1.16 -0.46
CA ASP A 107 -5.30 -0.48 0.69
C ASP A 107 -5.19 1.04 0.45
N CYS A 108 -4.94 1.81 1.51
CA CYS A 108 -4.77 3.26 1.38
C CYS A 108 -3.57 3.66 0.50
N ASN A 109 -2.61 2.76 0.32
CA ASN A 109 -1.42 2.96 -0.53
C ASN A 109 -1.73 2.66 -2.01
N GLY A 110 -2.98 2.33 -2.32
CA GLY A 110 -3.47 2.06 -3.67
C GLY A 110 -3.08 0.70 -4.23
N ARG A 111 -2.62 -0.25 -3.40
CA ARG A 111 -2.46 -1.64 -3.80
C ARG A 111 -3.83 -2.30 -3.86
N ILE A 112 -4.12 -2.88 -5.01
CA ILE A 112 -5.38 -3.59 -5.25
C ILE A 112 -5.08 -5.10 -5.24
N ALA A 113 -5.86 -5.84 -4.45
CA ALA A 113 -5.89 -7.29 -4.45
C ALA A 113 -7.31 -7.75 -4.82
N TYR A 114 -7.43 -8.96 -5.37
CA TYR A 114 -8.73 -9.56 -5.63
C TYR A 114 -8.73 -11.03 -5.27
N ALA A 115 -9.89 -11.52 -4.83
CA ALA A 115 -10.17 -12.91 -4.58
C ALA A 115 -11.48 -13.28 -5.29
N THR A 116 -11.48 -14.41 -6.00
CA THR A 116 -12.70 -15.04 -6.50
C THR A 116 -13.36 -15.77 -5.34
N VAL A 117 -14.63 -15.49 -5.06
CA VAL A 117 -15.42 -16.31 -4.16
C VAL A 117 -15.86 -17.52 -4.98
N GLU A 118 -15.29 -18.69 -4.69
CA GLU A 118 -15.76 -19.95 -5.27
C GLU A 118 -17.28 -20.05 -5.05
N PRO A 119 -18.10 -20.33 -6.07
CA PRO A 119 -19.53 -20.46 -5.89
C PRO A 119 -19.80 -21.60 -4.90
N SER A 120 -20.27 -21.25 -3.71
CA SER A 120 -20.72 -22.21 -2.72
C SER A 120 -21.90 -22.97 -3.31
N ILE A 121 -21.67 -24.21 -3.78
CA ILE A 121 -22.70 -25.12 -4.23
C ILE A 121 -23.74 -25.23 -3.11
N PRO A 122 -25.01 -24.84 -3.32
CA PRO A 122 -26.01 -24.97 -2.28
C PRO A 122 -26.23 -26.47 -2.05
N THR A 123 -25.76 -26.97 -0.91
CA THR A 123 -26.07 -28.33 -0.46
C THR A 123 -27.57 -28.38 -0.19
N ARG A 124 -28.32 -28.81 -1.21
CA ARG A 124 -29.74 -29.11 -1.13
C ARG A 124 -29.93 -30.22 -0.07
N ARG A 125 -30.15 -29.83 1.19
CA ARG A 125 -30.65 -30.75 2.20
C ARG A 125 -32.04 -31.18 1.76
N ARG A 126 -32.13 -32.43 1.34
CA ARG A 126 -33.36 -33.16 1.08
C ARG A 126 -33.84 -33.79 2.38
#